data_AF-A0A847GIQ6-F1
#
_entry.id   AF-A0A847GIQ6-F1
#
_cell.length_a   1.000
_cell.length_b   1.000
_cell.length_c   1.000
_cell.angle_alpha   90.00
_cell.angle_beta   90.00
_cell.angle_gamma   90.00
#
_symmetry.space_group_name_H-M   'P 1'
#
loop_
_entity.id
_entity.type
_entity.pdbx_description
1 polymer ?
#
loop_
_entity_poly.entity_id
_entity_poly.type
_entity_poly.pdbx_seq_one_letter_code
_entity_poly.pdbx_strand_id
1 'polypeptide(L)' 'VYTDTESGSRYPMVIVQSHDDGETWGDLITLATDHGEFSYPSIIQASDGTVHLLYTYRRYSIMHTAFNEDWLEHRRARAN' A
#
# COMPACT_ATOMS: atom_id res chain seq x y z
N VAL A 1 -5.03 0.53 -2.19
CA VAL A 1 -4.03 -0.48 -1.76
C VAL A 1 -4.49 -1.84 -2.23
N TYR A 2 -3.67 -2.55 -3.00
CA TYR A 2 -4.02 -3.86 -3.57
C TYR A 2 -2.77 -4.68 -3.89
N THR A 3 -2.95 -5.94 -4.27
CA THR A 3 -1.87 -6.76 -4.80
C THR A 3 -1.79 -6.63 -6.31
N ASP A 4 -0.66 -6.15 -6.84
CA ASP A 4 -0.51 -5.82 -8.27
C ASP A 4 -0.12 -7.04 -9.10
N THR A 5 -1.11 -7.86 -9.46
CA THR A 5 -0.90 -9.07 -10.25
C THR A 5 -2.15 -9.49 -11.00
N GLU A 6 -1.95 -9.96 -12.23
CA GLU A 6 -3.04 -10.37 -13.11
C GLU A 6 -3.58 -11.78 -12.81
N SER A 7 -2.81 -12.66 -12.15
CA SER A 7 -3.11 -14.10 -12.09
C SER A 7 -3.19 -14.67 -10.68
N GLY A 8 -4.15 -14.21 -9.85
CA GLY A 8 -4.50 -14.82 -8.55
C GLY A 8 -3.38 -14.89 -7.50
N SER A 9 -2.17 -14.48 -7.85
CA SER A 9 -1.06 -14.26 -6.94
C SER A 9 -1.45 -13.14 -5.97
N ARG A 10 -0.80 -13.09 -4.83
CA ARG A 10 -1.11 -12.13 -3.76
C ARG A 10 0.14 -11.30 -3.47
N TYR A 11 0.75 -10.78 -4.54
CA TYR A 11 2.07 -10.16 -4.54
C TYR A 11 2.28 -9.29 -5.80
N PRO A 12 3.01 -8.16 -5.73
CA PRO A 12 3.44 -7.45 -4.51
C PRO A 12 2.29 -6.59 -3.94
N MET A 13 2.41 -6.13 -2.70
CA MET A 13 1.43 -5.18 -2.13
C MET A 13 1.83 -3.75 -2.52
N VAL A 14 0.91 -3.01 -3.14
CA VAL A 14 1.13 -1.63 -3.58
C VAL A 14 0.09 -0.66 -3.02
N ILE A 15 0.47 0.61 -2.92
CA ILE A 15 -0.43 1.74 -2.68
C ILE A 15 -0.38 2.70 -3.86
N VAL A 16 -1.55 3.23 -4.20
CA VAL A 16 -1.76 4.28 -5.19
C VAL A 16 -2.62 5.36 -4.55
N GLN A 17 -2.40 6.60 -4.96
CA GLN A 17 -3.13 7.76 -4.48
C GLN A 17 -3.67 8.52 -5.68
N SER A 18 -4.92 8.96 -5.56
CA SER A 18 -5.55 9.92 -6.43
C SER A 18 -5.54 11.28 -5.73
N HIS A 19 -5.40 12.35 -6.51
CA HIS A 19 -5.48 13.73 -6.05
C HIS A 19 -6.71 14.47 -6.63
N ASP A 20 -7.59 13.74 -7.29
CA ASP A 20 -8.75 14.22 -8.05
C ASP A 20 -9.99 13.35 -7.80
N ASP A 21 -10.23 13.00 -6.54
CA ASP A 21 -11.40 12.24 -6.08
C ASP A 21 -11.64 10.90 -6.80
N GLY A 22 -10.55 10.27 -7.28
CA GLY A 22 -10.54 8.95 -7.90
C GLY A 22 -10.67 8.97 -9.43
N GLU A 23 -10.62 10.13 -10.09
CA GLU A 23 -10.66 10.23 -11.55
C GLU A 23 -9.37 9.70 -12.19
N THR A 24 -8.21 10.04 -11.62
CA THR A 24 -6.90 9.52 -12.05
C THR A 24 -6.10 8.97 -10.88
N TRP A 25 -5.21 8.03 -11.19
CA TRP A 25 -4.38 7.33 -10.22
C TRP A 25 -2.91 7.50 -10.59
N GLY A 26 -2.10 7.97 -9.64
CA GLY A 26 -0.66 8.17 -9.84
C GLY A 26 0.15 6.87 -9.78
N ASP A 27 1.47 7.03 -9.64
CA ASP A 27 2.42 5.91 -9.64
C ASP A 27 2.17 4.90 -8.51
N LEU A 28 2.48 3.63 -8.82
CA LEU A 28 2.46 2.52 -7.88
C LEU A 28 3.62 2.63 -6.89
N ILE A 29 3.32 2.79 -5.61
CA ILE A 29 4.32 2.70 -4.55
C ILE A 29 4.28 1.30 -3.96
N THR A 30 5.39 0.57 -4.10
CA THR A 30 5.48 -0.78 -3.53
C THR A 30 5.68 -0.73 -2.03
N LEU A 31 4.81 -1.43 -1.29
CA LEU A 31 4.83 -1.51 0.17
C LEU A 31 5.54 -2.76 0.69
N ALA A 32 5.29 -3.92 0.05
CA ALA A 32 5.89 -5.19 0.45
C ALA A 32 6.20 -6.07 -0.77
N THR A 33 7.44 -6.56 -0.80
CA THR A 33 8.01 -7.45 -1.84
C THR A 33 8.63 -8.71 -1.25
N ASP A 34 8.33 -9.06 0.00
CA ASP A 34 8.83 -10.31 0.54
C ASP A 34 8.17 -11.52 -0.14
N HIS A 35 8.89 -12.65 -0.19
CA HIS A 35 8.31 -13.92 -0.63
C HIS A 35 7.02 -14.25 0.13
N GLY A 36 5.99 -14.71 -0.58
CA GLY A 36 4.72 -15.15 0.00
C GLY A 36 3.54 -14.26 -0.40
N GLU A 37 2.41 -14.44 0.28
CA GLU A 37 1.14 -13.79 -0.05
C GLU A 37 0.82 -12.64 0.90
N PHE A 38 0.28 -11.56 0.36
CA PHE A 38 -0.26 -10.41 1.08
C PHE A 38 -1.73 -10.21 0.71
N SER A 39 -2.61 -9.93 1.66
CA SER A 39 -4.05 -9.98 1.37
C SER A 39 -4.92 -9.13 2.25
N TYR A 40 -6.12 -8.83 1.77
CA TYR A 40 -7.18 -8.17 2.53
C TYR A 40 -6.71 -6.86 3.20
N PRO A 41 -6.19 -5.89 2.42
CA PRO A 41 -5.76 -4.63 2.98
C PRO A 41 -6.95 -3.86 3.58
N SER A 42 -6.73 -3.19 4.70
CA SER A 42 -7.64 -2.23 5.31
C SER A 42 -6.85 -0.98 5.69
N ILE A 43 -7.35 0.20 5.33
CA ILE A 43 -6.63 1.47 5.45
C ILE A 43 -7.52 2.53 6.10
N ILE A 44 -6.95 3.35 6.98
CA ILE A 44 -7.59 4.52 7.57
C ILE A 44 -6.55 5.61 7.82
N GLN A 45 -6.92 6.87 7.63
CA GLN A 45 -6.12 8.02 8.05
C GLN A 45 -6.67 8.55 9.37
N ALA A 46 -5.80 8.66 10.37
CA ALA A 46 -6.09 9.27 11.66
C ALA A 46 -6.09 10.80 11.55
N SER A 47 -6.69 11.47 12.54
CA SER A 47 -6.80 12.93 12.58
C SER A 47 -5.46 13.66 12.70
N ASP A 48 -4.39 12.95 13.11
CA ASP A 48 -3.02 13.48 13.17
C ASP A 48 -2.26 13.36 11.84
N GLY A 49 -2.93 12.87 10.78
CA GLY A 49 -2.35 12.66 9.46
C GLY A 49 -1.67 11.31 9.28
N THR A 50 -1.62 10.46 10.31
CA THR A 50 -1.07 9.11 10.20
C THR A 50 -2.00 8.20 9.41
N VAL A 51 -1.48 7.58 8.36
CA VAL A 51 -2.14 6.52 7.61
C VAL A 51 -1.78 5.16 8.23
N HIS A 52 -2.79 4.45 8.71
CA HIS A 52 -2.67 3.08 9.20
C HIS A 52 -3.13 2.10 8.13
N LEU A 53 -2.26 1.14 7.80
CA LEU A 53 -2.54 0.05 6.90
C LEU A 53 -2.39 -1.29 7.64
N LEU A 54 -3.40 -2.14 7.49
CA LEU A 54 -3.43 -3.51 7.99
C LEU A 54 -3.58 -4.47 6.81
N TYR A 55 -2.89 -5.60 6.83
CA TYR A 55 -3.06 -6.65 5.83
C TYR A 55 -2.65 -8.02 6.37
N THR A 56 -3.22 -9.09 5.82
CA THR A 56 -2.77 -10.45 6.08
C THR A 56 -1.38 -10.65 5.49
N TYR A 57 -0.41 -11.02 6.32
CA TYR A 57 0.97 -11.33 5.94
C TYR A 57 1.19 -12.84 5.94
N ARG A 58 1.41 -13.40 4.75
CA ARG A 58 1.69 -14.82 4.48
C ARG A 58 0.68 -15.80 5.07
N ARG A 59 -0.55 -15.34 5.36
CA ARG A 59 -1.60 -16.08 6.09
C ARG A 59 -1.20 -16.57 7.48
N TYR A 60 -0.13 -16.03 8.06
CA TYR A 60 0.33 -16.37 9.42
C TYR A 60 0.05 -15.27 10.44
N SER A 61 -0.03 -14.01 9.99
CA SER A 61 -0.16 -12.86 10.87
C SER A 61 -0.90 -11.72 10.18
N ILE A 62 -1.26 -10.71 10.97
CA ILE A 62 -1.68 -9.41 10.46
C ILE A 62 -0.48 -8.47 10.60
N MET A 63 -0.08 -7.86 9.49
CA MET A 63 0.91 -6.78 9.49
C MET A 63 0.21 -5.45 9.71
N HIS A 64 0.82 -4.58 10.52
CA HIS A 64 0.44 -3.20 10.71
C HIS A 64 1.58 -2.29 10.25
N THR A 65 1.28 -1.37 9.35
CA THR A 65 2.21 -0.34 8.89
C THR A 65 1.58 1.02 9.13
N ALA A 66 2.38 1.97 9.64
CA ALA A 66 1.98 3.36 9.84
C ALA A 66 2.96 4.29 9.12
N PHE A 67 2.42 5.25 8.36
CA PHE A 67 3.18 6.24 7.60
C PHE A 67 2.34 7.51 7.43
N ASN A 68 2.90 8.57 6.84
CA ASN A 68 2.17 9.79 6.47
C ASN A 68 2.33 10.05 4.96
N GLU A 69 1.65 11.08 4.46
CA GLU A 69 1.71 11.44 3.03
C GLU A 69 3.11 11.90 2.59
N ASP A 70 3.83 12.63 3.44
CA ASP A 70 5.22 13.02 3.16
C ASP A 70 6.10 11.80 2.86
N TRP A 71 5.93 10.72 3.61
CA TRP A 71 6.67 9.47 3.38
C TRP A 71 6.34 8.83 2.02
N LEU A 72 5.10 8.92 1.56
CA LEU A 72 4.69 8.42 0.25
C LEU A 72 5.36 9.24 -0.87
N GLU A 73 5.36 10.57 -0.76
CA GLU A 73 5.99 11.45 -1.74
C GLU A 73 7.50 11.22 -1.86
N HIS A 74 8.19 11.05 -0.72
CA HIS A 74 9.62 10.74 -0.74
C HIS A 74 9.94 9.37 -1.35
N ARG A 75 9.02 8.40 -1.26
CA ARG A 75 9.19 7.11 -1.95
C ARG A 75 9.00 7.22 -3.46
N ARG A 76 8.10 8.08 -3.94
CA ARG A 76 7.94 8.38 -5.38
C ARG A 76 9.22 8.96 -5.96
N ALA A 77 9.81 9.94 -5.29
CA ALA A 77 11.01 10.64 -5.75
C ALA A 77 12.25 9.74 -5.90
N ARG A 78 12.29 8.56 -5.26
CA ARG A 78 13.40 7.60 -5.34
C ARG A 78 13.22 6.52 -6.41
N ALA A 79 12.04 6.42 -7.01
CA ALA A 79 11.74 5.45 -8.05
C ALA A 79 12.04 5.97 -9.47
N ASN A 80 12.35 7.27 -9.61
CA ASN A 80 12.85 7.93 -10.82
C ASN A 80 14.38 8.09 -10.76
#